data_AF-A0A4S9AWU3-F1
#
_entry.id   AF-A0A4S9AWU3-F1
#
_cell.length_a   1.000
_cell.length_b   1.000
_cell.length_c   1.000
_cell.angle_alpha   90.00
_cell.angle_beta   90.00
_cell.angle_gamma   90.00
#
_symmetry.space_group_name_H-M   'P 1'
#
loop_
_entity.id
_entity.type
_entity.pdbx_description
1 polymer ?
#
loop_
_entity_poly.entity_id
_entity_poly.type
_entity_poly.pdbx_seq_one_letter_code
_entity_poly.pdbx_strand_id
1 'polypeptide(L)'
;MIRCEKVGCYNTNMDYKRPSHWAKLPPAPTNPFPRETANSWAGIYLEDWKNTLSDFLGKYPEFREEDHDAAGRPGYHWQWRSVMARKNEILTHTQPDRQEFRASLQYIVDKTDHVDTAVCLALGKFENAELREEEAFQHQLAMFLVLCEMLEIKQNTKIKTIFQDPRFEPPEEYVITLAGGEIVKHPGALEHMTENSFVFAPYLVWPAFPDTIIKTHPALYIGNKVESGGGMGIPIAERFVRQFYVTGKREMGPDLQEIIDQTKKFADSYDKYLFDTTYDSLHTKYGSHFQNMWVHHPKRERPDSDDDPPGGASVAPGPSNPKPKDDSDHGPKGDGGLGFDQSNLPHRNKTDAIQGRWQP
;
A
#
# COMPACT_ATOMS: atom_id res chain seq x y z
N MET A 1 -8.23 -47.99 -0.71
CA MET A 1 -7.97 -47.72 -2.14
C MET A 1 -9.01 -46.69 -2.59
N ILE A 2 -8.70 -45.40 -2.40
CA ILE A 2 -9.63 -44.29 -2.59
C ILE A 2 -9.32 -43.66 -3.95
N ARG A 3 -10.33 -43.62 -4.83
CA ARG A 3 -10.27 -42.97 -6.14
C ARG A 3 -10.29 -41.46 -5.94
N CYS A 4 -9.26 -40.79 -6.44
CA CYS A 4 -9.19 -39.34 -6.55
C CYS A 4 -9.93 -38.93 -7.83
N GLU A 5 -11.07 -38.26 -7.70
CA GLU A 5 -11.74 -37.61 -8.83
C GLU A 5 -11.12 -36.24 -9.09
N LYS A 6 -10.78 -36.01 -10.36
CA LYS A 6 -10.20 -34.77 -10.88
C LYS A 6 -11.23 -33.64 -10.79
N VAL A 7 -10.93 -32.60 -10.03
CA VAL A 7 -11.65 -31.33 -10.05
C VAL A 7 -11.34 -30.62 -11.38
N GLY A 8 -12.40 -30.25 -12.10
CA GLY A 8 -12.36 -29.75 -13.47
C GLY A 8 -11.65 -28.41 -13.64
N CYS A 9 -10.99 -28.27 -14.78
CA CYS A 9 -10.40 -27.03 -15.27
C CYS A 9 -11.49 -25.97 -15.51
N TYR A 10 -11.35 -24.80 -14.87
CA TYR A 10 -12.14 -23.63 -15.22
C TYR A 10 -11.63 -23.03 -16.53
N ASN A 11 -12.55 -22.88 -17.48
CA ASN A 11 -12.33 -22.31 -18.80
C ASN A 11 -12.35 -20.78 -18.68
N THR A 12 -11.18 -20.12 -18.76
CA THR A 12 -11.07 -18.65 -18.74
C THR A 12 -10.61 -18.14 -20.11
N ASN A 13 -11.51 -18.13 -21.09
CA ASN A 13 -11.34 -17.31 -22.30
C ASN A 13 -11.78 -15.88 -21.96
N MET A 14 -10.85 -15.06 -21.46
CA MET A 14 -10.93 -13.63 -21.70
C MET A 14 -10.20 -13.37 -23.02
N ASP A 15 -10.97 -13.00 -24.05
CA ASP A 15 -10.45 -12.64 -25.38
C ASP A 15 -9.66 -11.32 -25.30
N TYR A 16 -8.38 -11.42 -24.92
CA TYR A 16 -7.43 -10.32 -25.10
C TYR A 16 -6.95 -10.37 -26.55
N LYS A 17 -7.29 -9.36 -27.36
CA LYS A 17 -6.85 -9.27 -28.76
C LYS A 17 -5.32 -9.20 -28.83
N ARG A 18 -4.74 -10.24 -29.44
CA ARG A 18 -3.32 -10.45 -29.73
C ARG A 18 -2.66 -9.21 -30.40
N PRO A 19 -1.63 -8.59 -29.80
CA PRO A 19 -0.75 -7.70 -30.55
C PRO A 19 0.07 -8.54 -31.54
N SER A 20 0.10 -8.13 -32.81
CA SER A 20 0.67 -8.89 -33.93
C SER A 20 2.17 -9.22 -33.84
N HIS A 21 2.91 -8.59 -32.92
CA HIS A 21 4.34 -8.83 -32.72
C HIS A 21 4.68 -10.03 -31.81
N TRP A 22 3.70 -10.63 -31.12
CA TRP A 22 3.92 -11.79 -30.23
C TRP A 22 3.65 -13.15 -30.90
N ALA A 23 3.50 -13.20 -32.22
CA ALA A 23 3.16 -14.45 -32.95
C ALA A 23 4.34 -15.41 -33.14
N LYS A 24 5.56 -14.98 -32.83
CA LYS A 24 6.77 -15.80 -32.74
C LYS A 24 7.44 -15.50 -31.41
N LEU A 25 7.96 -16.53 -30.74
CA LEU A 25 8.79 -16.35 -29.55
C LEU A 25 9.86 -15.29 -29.87
N PRO A 26 10.00 -14.24 -29.04
CA PRO A 26 11.09 -13.30 -29.23
C PRO A 26 12.41 -14.08 -29.08
N PRO A 27 13.33 -14.02 -30.04
CA PRO A 27 14.61 -14.71 -29.92
C PRO A 27 15.36 -14.19 -28.69
N ALA A 28 16.14 -15.07 -28.07
CA ALA A 28 17.06 -14.70 -27.00
C ALA A 28 17.78 -13.39 -27.35
N PRO A 29 17.88 -12.45 -26.38
CA PRO A 29 18.43 -11.14 -26.66
C PRO A 29 19.87 -11.29 -27.16
N THR A 30 20.21 -10.55 -28.21
CA THR A 30 21.59 -10.40 -28.67
C THR A 30 22.24 -9.26 -27.88
N ASN A 31 23.56 -9.35 -27.66
CA ASN A 31 24.31 -8.28 -27.00
C ASN A 31 24.16 -6.98 -27.81
N PRO A 32 23.49 -5.94 -27.27
CA PRO A 32 23.28 -4.68 -27.98
C PRO A 32 24.54 -3.82 -28.03
N PHE A 33 25.57 -4.14 -27.23
CA PHE A 33 26.80 -3.36 -27.10
C PHE A 33 28.07 -4.23 -27.21
N PRO A 34 28.28 -4.98 -28.31
CA PRO A 34 29.42 -5.87 -28.44
C PRO A 34 30.74 -5.09 -28.53
N ARG A 35 31.75 -5.52 -27.75
CA ARG A 35 33.08 -4.89 -27.72
C ARG A 35 33.79 -4.81 -29.08
N GLU A 36 33.47 -5.74 -29.98
CA GLU A 36 34.09 -5.84 -31.32
C GLU A 36 33.65 -4.72 -32.28
N THR A 37 32.64 -3.92 -31.91
CA THR A 37 32.15 -2.81 -32.74
C THR A 37 32.76 -1.49 -32.29
N ALA A 38 33.33 -0.73 -33.24
CA ALA A 38 33.96 0.57 -32.98
C ALA A 38 33.02 1.65 -32.39
N ASN A 39 31.70 1.39 -32.41
CA ASN A 39 30.66 2.29 -31.93
C ASN A 39 30.01 1.82 -30.61
N SER A 40 30.48 0.74 -29.99
CA SER A 40 29.93 0.26 -28.72
C SER A 40 30.45 1.10 -27.55
N TRP A 41 29.59 1.96 -27.01
CA TRP A 41 29.93 2.82 -25.86
C TRP A 41 30.11 2.03 -24.55
N ALA A 42 29.42 0.88 -24.39
CA ALA A 42 29.52 0.03 -23.22
C ALA A 42 30.54 -1.12 -23.38
N GLY A 43 30.83 -1.56 -24.61
CA GLY A 43 31.92 -2.48 -24.91
C GLY A 43 31.88 -3.84 -24.19
N ILE A 44 30.72 -4.50 -24.14
CA ILE A 44 30.50 -5.74 -23.38
C ILE A 44 31.13 -6.94 -24.11
N TYR A 45 31.93 -7.74 -23.41
CA TYR A 45 32.48 -8.98 -23.95
C TYR A 45 31.39 -10.03 -24.16
N LEU A 46 31.56 -10.87 -25.18
CA LEU A 46 30.61 -11.95 -25.47
C LEU A 46 30.44 -12.90 -24.28
N GLU A 47 31.53 -13.18 -23.55
CA GLU A 47 31.48 -14.06 -22.39
C GLU A 47 30.70 -13.45 -21.22
N ASP A 48 30.92 -12.17 -20.91
CA ASP A 48 30.17 -11.46 -19.85
C ASP A 48 28.67 -11.40 -20.18
N TRP A 49 28.32 -11.16 -21.45
CA TRP A 49 26.93 -11.21 -21.92
C TRP A 49 26.30 -12.59 -21.69
N LYS A 50 27.01 -13.65 -22.10
CA LYS A 50 26.53 -15.04 -21.94
C LYS A 50 26.36 -15.41 -20.47
N ASN A 51 27.32 -15.05 -19.63
CA ASN A 51 27.25 -15.32 -18.18
C ASN A 51 26.07 -14.58 -17.56
N THR A 52 25.91 -13.29 -17.86
CA THR A 52 24.77 -12.50 -17.36
C THR A 52 23.42 -13.09 -17.78
N LEU A 53 23.28 -13.47 -19.06
CA LEU A 53 22.06 -14.10 -19.56
C LEU A 53 21.82 -15.46 -18.90
N SER A 54 22.87 -16.27 -18.71
CA SER A 54 22.79 -17.56 -18.04
C SER A 54 22.38 -17.42 -16.58
N ASP A 55 22.95 -16.46 -15.86
CA ASP A 55 22.61 -16.18 -14.45
C ASP A 55 21.16 -15.72 -14.33
N PHE A 56 20.71 -14.84 -15.22
CA PHE A 56 19.32 -14.39 -15.26
C PHE A 56 18.35 -15.55 -15.50
N LEU A 57 18.58 -16.37 -16.53
CA LEU A 57 17.73 -17.53 -16.85
C LEU A 57 17.91 -18.69 -15.86
N GLY A 58 18.97 -18.68 -15.06
CA GLY A 58 19.18 -19.57 -13.93
C GLY A 58 18.34 -19.16 -12.73
N LYS A 59 18.27 -17.87 -12.41
CA LYS A 59 17.43 -17.31 -11.35
C LYS A 59 15.94 -17.32 -11.73
N TYR A 60 15.63 -17.07 -13.00
CA TYR A 60 14.25 -16.95 -13.50
C TYR A 60 14.01 -17.86 -14.72
N PRO A 61 13.91 -19.18 -14.51
CA PRO A 61 13.76 -20.14 -15.60
C PRO A 61 12.50 -19.90 -16.44
N GLU A 62 11.42 -19.36 -15.87
CA GLU A 62 10.16 -19.14 -16.56
C GLU A 62 10.22 -18.05 -17.64
N PHE A 63 11.32 -17.29 -17.73
CA PHE A 63 11.60 -16.40 -18.87
C PHE A 63 12.25 -17.12 -20.05
N ARG A 64 12.68 -18.38 -19.91
CA ARG A 64 13.22 -19.18 -21.02
C ARG A 64 12.14 -19.43 -22.06
N GLU A 65 12.54 -19.41 -23.33
CA GLU A 65 11.61 -19.57 -24.46
C GLU A 65 10.82 -20.89 -24.38
N GLU A 66 11.44 -21.98 -23.90
CA GLU A 66 10.78 -23.27 -23.74
C GLU A 66 9.64 -23.28 -22.70
N ASP A 67 9.66 -22.34 -21.75
CA ASP A 67 8.66 -22.20 -20.69
C ASP A 67 7.56 -21.18 -21.06
N HIS A 68 7.61 -20.61 -22.27
CA HIS A 68 6.58 -19.71 -22.76
C HIS A 68 5.36 -20.48 -23.26
N ASP A 69 4.18 -19.88 -23.10
CA ASP A 69 2.96 -20.46 -23.66
C ASP A 69 2.83 -20.24 -25.18
N ALA A 70 1.78 -20.79 -25.79
CA ALA A 70 1.53 -20.68 -27.23
C ALA A 70 1.35 -19.23 -27.74
N ALA A 71 1.17 -18.26 -26.83
CA ALA A 71 1.10 -16.83 -27.16
C ALA A 71 2.44 -16.10 -26.91
N GLY A 72 3.53 -16.83 -26.61
CA GLY A 72 4.85 -16.27 -26.35
C GLY A 72 4.95 -15.55 -25.00
N ARG A 73 4.10 -15.91 -24.05
CA ARG A 73 4.10 -15.30 -22.71
C ARG A 73 4.94 -16.14 -21.77
N PRO A 74 5.81 -15.53 -20.93
CA PRO A 74 6.64 -16.27 -19.98
C PRO A 74 5.79 -17.08 -19.01
N GLY A 75 6.36 -18.12 -18.43
CA GLY A 75 5.67 -18.98 -17.46
C GLY A 75 5.06 -18.16 -16.33
N TYR A 76 5.69 -17.06 -15.91
CA TYR A 76 5.19 -16.09 -14.91
C TYR A 76 3.86 -15.41 -15.25
N HIS A 77 3.35 -15.50 -16.50
CA HIS A 77 2.07 -14.91 -16.88
C HIS A 77 0.87 -15.46 -16.08
N TRP A 78 1.02 -16.58 -15.36
CA TRP A 78 0.03 -17.01 -14.39
C TRP A 78 -0.22 -15.97 -13.29
N GLN A 79 0.80 -15.23 -12.83
CA GLN A 79 0.63 -14.21 -11.79
C GLN A 79 -0.29 -13.08 -12.27
N TRP A 80 -0.13 -12.61 -13.51
CA TRP A 80 -1.03 -11.61 -14.11
C TRP A 80 -2.48 -12.12 -14.19
N ARG A 81 -2.68 -13.37 -14.64
CA ARG A 81 -4.02 -13.99 -14.64
C ARG A 81 -4.61 -14.03 -13.24
N SER A 82 -3.80 -14.33 -12.23
CA SER A 82 -4.17 -14.36 -10.83
C SER A 82 -4.52 -12.97 -10.26
N VAL A 83 -3.85 -11.89 -10.68
CA VAL A 83 -4.22 -10.50 -10.35
C VAL A 83 -5.57 -10.15 -10.98
N MET A 84 -5.74 -10.45 -12.27
CA MET A 84 -6.99 -10.15 -12.99
C MET A 84 -8.17 -10.93 -12.44
N ALA A 85 -7.98 -12.19 -12.06
CA ALA A 85 -9.02 -12.99 -11.40
C ALA A 85 -9.51 -12.31 -10.11
N ARG A 86 -8.59 -11.86 -9.24
CA ARG A 86 -8.91 -11.15 -8.00
C ARG A 86 -9.55 -9.79 -8.24
N LYS A 87 -9.05 -9.04 -9.22
CA LYS A 87 -9.66 -7.77 -9.64
C LYS A 87 -11.13 -7.99 -10.05
N ASN A 88 -11.39 -9.02 -10.86
CA ASN A 88 -12.75 -9.36 -11.27
C ASN A 88 -13.61 -9.79 -10.08
N GLU A 89 -13.06 -10.58 -9.16
CA GLU A 89 -13.74 -11.00 -7.94
C GLU A 89 -14.19 -9.78 -7.11
N ILE A 90 -13.29 -8.83 -6.86
CA ILE A 90 -13.60 -7.57 -6.16
C ILE A 90 -14.71 -6.78 -6.91
N LEU A 91 -14.67 -6.76 -8.25
CA LEU A 91 -15.59 -5.97 -9.07
C LEU A 91 -16.96 -6.60 -9.33
N THR A 92 -17.12 -7.92 -9.18
CA THR A 92 -18.31 -8.62 -9.71
C THR A 92 -19.04 -9.52 -8.72
N HIS A 93 -18.44 -9.84 -7.57
CA HIS A 93 -19.05 -10.81 -6.66
C HIS A 93 -20.29 -10.23 -5.95
N THR A 94 -21.37 -11.01 -5.94
CA THR A 94 -22.71 -10.55 -5.52
C THR A 94 -23.12 -10.96 -4.11
N GLN A 95 -22.26 -11.69 -3.38
CA GLN A 95 -22.56 -12.08 -2.00
C GLN A 95 -22.73 -10.84 -1.09
N PRO A 96 -23.63 -10.87 -0.09
CA PRO A 96 -23.94 -9.69 0.73
C PRO A 96 -22.74 -9.03 1.41
N ASP A 97 -21.82 -9.82 1.94
CA ASP A 97 -20.53 -9.38 2.52
C ASP A 97 -19.64 -8.66 1.49
N ARG A 98 -19.76 -8.99 0.20
CA ARG A 98 -19.07 -8.30 -0.88
C ARG A 98 -19.77 -7.05 -1.36
N GLN A 99 -21.10 -6.97 -1.20
CA GLN A 99 -21.82 -5.74 -1.45
C GLN A 99 -21.42 -4.67 -0.43
N GLU A 100 -21.31 -5.04 0.85
CA GLU A 100 -20.80 -4.15 1.90
C GLU A 100 -19.35 -3.74 1.63
N PHE A 101 -18.47 -4.69 1.31
CA PHE A 101 -17.08 -4.38 0.96
C PHE A 101 -16.99 -3.40 -0.22
N ARG A 102 -17.73 -3.64 -1.30
CA ARG A 102 -17.74 -2.75 -2.47
C ARG A 102 -18.35 -1.39 -2.15
N ALA A 103 -19.37 -1.34 -1.30
CA ALA A 103 -19.92 -0.08 -0.81
C ALA A 103 -18.87 0.70 -0.01
N SER A 104 -18.01 0.02 0.75
CA SER A 104 -16.87 0.66 1.42
C SER A 104 -15.86 1.22 0.42
N LEU A 105 -15.52 0.49 -0.66
CA LEU A 105 -14.66 1.01 -1.74
C LEU A 105 -15.31 2.21 -2.43
N GLN A 106 -16.61 2.14 -2.71
CA GLN A 106 -17.34 3.24 -3.32
C GLN A 106 -17.35 4.46 -2.41
N TYR A 107 -17.54 4.28 -1.10
CA TYR A 107 -17.45 5.36 -0.12
C TYR A 107 -16.08 6.03 -0.10
N ILE A 108 -15.00 5.23 -0.16
CA ILE A 108 -13.63 5.75 -0.27
C ILE A 108 -13.52 6.64 -1.52
N VAL A 109 -13.92 6.11 -2.68
CA VAL A 109 -13.86 6.80 -3.97
C VAL A 109 -14.72 8.06 -3.99
N ASP A 110 -15.94 8.03 -3.44
CA ASP A 110 -16.87 9.16 -3.40
C ASP A 110 -16.34 10.30 -2.53
N LYS A 111 -15.65 9.96 -1.42
CA LYS A 111 -14.99 10.94 -0.55
C LYS A 111 -13.71 11.54 -1.13
N THR A 112 -12.95 10.77 -1.91
CA THR A 112 -11.70 11.25 -2.51
C THR A 112 -11.96 12.40 -3.46
N ASP A 113 -11.20 13.48 -3.34
CA ASP A 113 -11.28 14.59 -4.29
C ASP A 113 -10.57 14.21 -5.62
N HIS A 114 -10.13 15.18 -6.40
CA HIS A 114 -9.49 14.90 -7.69
C HIS A 114 -8.16 14.15 -7.52
N VAL A 115 -7.91 13.16 -8.39
CA VAL A 115 -6.63 12.43 -8.43
C VAL A 115 -6.03 12.46 -9.84
N ASP A 116 -4.80 12.95 -9.98
CA ASP A 116 -4.06 12.92 -11.25
C ASP A 116 -3.16 11.68 -11.38
N THR A 117 -2.62 11.22 -10.26
CA THR A 117 -1.57 10.21 -10.18
C THR A 117 -1.86 9.26 -9.02
N ALA A 118 -1.78 7.96 -9.30
CA ALA A 118 -1.85 6.92 -8.30
C ALA A 118 -0.46 6.31 -8.09
N VAL A 119 0.05 6.38 -6.87
CA VAL A 119 1.39 5.93 -6.50
C VAL A 119 1.27 4.73 -5.57
N CYS A 120 1.82 3.60 -5.97
CA CYS A 120 1.90 2.39 -5.18
C CYS A 120 3.31 2.26 -4.59
N LEU A 121 3.43 2.43 -3.27
CA LEU A 121 4.68 2.32 -2.53
C LEU A 121 4.70 1.01 -1.74
N ALA A 122 5.59 0.11 -2.14
CA ALA A 122 5.66 -1.25 -1.62
C ALA A 122 4.43 -2.12 -1.91
N LEU A 123 4.68 -3.31 -2.47
CA LEU A 123 3.69 -4.38 -2.58
C LEU A 123 4.25 -5.65 -1.94
N GLY A 124 3.37 -6.55 -1.54
CA GLY A 124 3.75 -7.81 -0.90
C GLY A 124 3.99 -7.66 0.60
N LYS A 125 4.85 -8.51 1.13
CA LYS A 125 5.02 -8.69 2.58
C LYS A 125 5.95 -7.64 3.17
N PHE A 126 5.53 -6.92 4.20
CA PHE A 126 6.45 -6.31 5.16
C PHE A 126 6.54 -7.22 6.39
N GLU A 127 7.71 -7.31 7.03
CA GLU A 127 8.00 -8.29 8.10
C GLU A 127 6.85 -8.40 9.12
N ASN A 128 6.47 -9.64 9.48
CA ASN A 128 5.43 -10.07 10.44
C ASN A 128 4.06 -10.56 9.91
N ALA A 129 3.80 -10.64 8.59
CA ALA A 129 2.62 -11.34 8.09
C ALA A 129 2.89 -12.84 7.82
N GLU A 130 1.96 -13.75 8.10
CA GLU A 130 2.09 -15.19 7.74
C GLU A 130 1.88 -15.47 6.23
N LEU A 131 1.72 -14.41 5.43
CA LEU A 131 1.45 -14.47 4.01
C LEU A 131 2.66 -14.90 3.17
N ARG A 132 2.37 -15.62 2.08
CA ARG A 132 3.30 -15.77 0.94
C ARG A 132 3.40 -14.43 0.21
N GLU A 133 4.63 -14.02 -0.11
CA GLU A 133 4.93 -12.72 -0.73
C GLU A 133 4.18 -12.51 -2.06
N GLU A 134 4.19 -13.52 -2.94
CA GLU A 134 3.48 -13.51 -4.23
C GLU A 134 1.97 -13.32 -4.08
N GLU A 135 1.38 -13.92 -3.05
CA GLU A 135 -0.06 -13.86 -2.81
C GLU A 135 -0.46 -12.48 -2.32
N ALA A 136 0.26 -11.94 -1.33
CA ALA A 136 0.06 -10.57 -0.87
C ALA A 136 0.22 -9.57 -2.02
N PHE A 137 1.26 -9.70 -2.85
CA PHE A 137 1.45 -8.90 -4.04
C PHE A 137 0.23 -8.94 -4.96
N GLN A 138 -0.29 -10.14 -5.24
CA GLN A 138 -1.43 -10.29 -6.16
C GLN A 138 -2.72 -9.64 -5.64
N HIS A 139 -3.03 -9.81 -4.35
CA HIS A 139 -4.22 -9.20 -3.75
C HIS A 139 -4.09 -7.67 -3.66
N GLN A 140 -2.93 -7.18 -3.21
CA GLN A 140 -2.70 -5.75 -3.05
C GLN A 140 -2.65 -5.03 -4.40
N LEU A 141 -2.01 -5.61 -5.43
CA LEU A 141 -2.02 -5.05 -6.78
C LEU A 141 -3.44 -5.04 -7.36
N ALA A 142 -4.21 -6.12 -7.19
CA ALA A 142 -5.61 -6.14 -7.63
C ALA A 142 -6.44 -5.04 -6.96
N MET A 143 -6.28 -4.84 -5.65
CA MET A 143 -6.97 -3.78 -4.91
C MET A 143 -6.62 -2.39 -5.40
N PHE A 144 -5.33 -2.12 -5.59
CA PHE A 144 -4.83 -0.86 -6.13
C PHE A 144 -5.44 -0.56 -7.50
N LEU A 145 -5.46 -1.55 -8.41
CA LEU A 145 -6.03 -1.39 -9.75
C LEU A 145 -7.55 -1.17 -9.73
N VAL A 146 -8.27 -1.79 -8.80
CA VAL A 146 -9.72 -1.54 -8.61
C VAL A 146 -9.97 -0.10 -8.19
N LEU A 147 -9.26 0.39 -7.18
CA LEU A 147 -9.43 1.77 -6.71
C LEU A 147 -9.07 2.78 -7.80
N CYS A 148 -7.99 2.53 -8.57
CA CYS A 148 -7.65 3.36 -9.73
C CYS A 148 -8.80 3.37 -10.74
N GLU A 149 -9.34 2.21 -11.13
CA GLU A 149 -10.44 2.13 -12.10
C GLU A 149 -11.70 2.86 -11.60
N MET A 150 -12.05 2.72 -10.33
CA MET A 150 -13.20 3.41 -9.75
C MET A 150 -13.00 4.93 -9.71
N LEU A 151 -11.80 5.41 -9.37
CA LEU A 151 -11.46 6.83 -9.42
C LEU A 151 -11.50 7.36 -10.86
N GLU A 152 -10.91 6.64 -11.82
CA GLU A 152 -10.95 6.99 -13.25
C GLU A 152 -12.39 7.12 -13.78
N ILE A 153 -13.28 6.21 -13.38
CA ILE A 153 -14.71 6.26 -13.72
C ILE A 153 -15.36 7.51 -13.11
N LYS A 154 -15.13 7.78 -11.82
CA LYS A 154 -15.68 8.94 -11.12
C LYS A 154 -15.27 10.26 -11.79
N GLN A 155 -14.00 10.39 -12.18
CA GLN A 155 -13.46 11.63 -12.75
C GLN A 155 -13.48 11.66 -14.29
N ASN A 156 -13.93 10.59 -14.93
CA ASN A 156 -13.94 10.41 -16.39
C ASN A 156 -12.58 10.71 -17.06
N THR A 157 -11.47 10.36 -16.40
CA THR A 157 -10.10 10.63 -16.87
C THR A 157 -9.16 9.53 -16.41
N LYS A 158 -8.22 9.14 -17.27
CA LYS A 158 -7.18 8.15 -16.93
C LYS A 158 -6.20 8.68 -15.89
N ILE A 159 -5.80 7.84 -14.95
CA ILE A 159 -4.88 8.17 -13.88
C ILE A 159 -3.51 7.57 -14.20
N LYS A 160 -2.45 8.38 -14.10
CA LYS A 160 -1.09 7.85 -14.25
C LYS A 160 -0.78 6.94 -13.06
N THR A 161 -0.31 5.72 -13.30
CA THR A 161 0.06 4.79 -12.21
C THR A 161 1.57 4.64 -12.09
N ILE A 162 2.09 4.87 -10.89
CA ILE A 162 3.51 4.82 -10.55
C ILE A 162 3.73 3.74 -9.50
N PHE A 163 4.76 2.93 -9.67
CA PHE A 163 5.13 1.85 -8.76
C PHE A 163 6.57 2.03 -8.28
N GLN A 164 6.78 1.95 -6.97
CA GLN A 164 8.11 1.93 -6.38
C GLN A 164 8.17 0.96 -5.21
N ASP A 165 8.91 -0.13 -5.42
CA ASP A 165 9.38 -1.01 -4.36
C ASP A 165 10.82 -1.43 -4.71
N PRO A 166 11.82 -1.11 -3.86
CA PRO A 166 13.21 -1.51 -4.12
C PRO A 166 13.43 -3.03 -4.09
N ARG A 167 12.39 -3.83 -3.84
CA ARG A 167 12.40 -5.29 -3.84
C ARG A 167 11.75 -5.90 -5.07
N PHE A 168 11.16 -5.11 -5.98
CA PHE A 168 10.64 -5.67 -7.22
C PHE A 168 11.74 -6.43 -7.96
N GLU A 169 11.40 -7.65 -8.35
CA GLU A 169 12.22 -8.50 -9.19
C GLU A 169 11.51 -8.63 -10.56
N PRO A 170 12.18 -9.16 -11.59
CA PRO A 170 11.63 -9.25 -12.95
C PRO A 170 10.21 -9.84 -13.06
N PRO A 171 9.79 -10.84 -12.26
CA PRO A 171 8.41 -11.31 -12.28
C PRO A 171 7.38 -10.23 -11.89
N GLU A 172 7.60 -9.49 -10.81
CA GLU A 172 6.73 -8.39 -10.39
C GLU A 172 6.76 -7.25 -11.41
N GLU A 173 7.93 -6.89 -11.92
CA GLU A 173 8.09 -5.85 -12.95
C GLU A 173 7.29 -6.19 -14.22
N TYR A 174 7.33 -7.45 -14.64
CA TYR A 174 6.55 -7.95 -15.77
C TYR A 174 5.03 -7.78 -15.54
N VAL A 175 4.53 -8.16 -14.36
CA VAL A 175 3.11 -8.04 -14.01
C VAL A 175 2.66 -6.57 -13.92
N ILE A 176 3.48 -5.71 -13.32
CA ILE A 176 3.21 -4.26 -13.24
C ILE A 176 3.20 -3.62 -14.62
N THR A 177 4.13 -4.01 -15.50
CA THR A 177 4.17 -3.54 -16.89
C THR A 177 2.89 -3.91 -17.64
N LEU A 178 2.37 -5.12 -17.45
CA LEU A 178 1.08 -5.53 -18.01
C LEU A 178 -0.11 -4.75 -17.46
N ALA A 179 -0.02 -4.30 -16.20
CA ALA A 179 -1.02 -3.43 -15.58
C ALA A 179 -0.99 -1.99 -16.15
N GLY A 180 0.00 -1.64 -16.98
CA GLY A 180 0.19 -0.30 -17.54
C GLY A 180 0.88 0.67 -16.58
N GLY A 181 1.54 0.16 -15.54
CA GLY A 181 2.26 0.96 -14.55
C GLY A 181 3.66 1.37 -14.99
N GLU A 182 4.08 2.56 -14.57
CA GLU A 182 5.47 3.00 -14.66
C GLU A 182 6.21 2.62 -13.37
N ILE A 183 7.31 1.88 -13.51
CA ILE A 183 8.16 1.50 -12.37
C ILE A 183 9.30 2.51 -12.26
N VAL A 184 9.44 3.13 -11.09
CA VAL A 184 10.50 4.11 -10.81
C VAL A 184 11.43 3.59 -9.72
N LYS A 185 12.71 3.96 -9.81
CA LYS A 185 13.71 3.63 -8.77
C LYS A 185 13.54 4.56 -7.58
N HIS A 186 13.83 4.08 -6.37
CA HIS A 186 13.89 4.94 -5.18
C HIS A 186 14.91 6.08 -5.37
N PRO A 187 14.58 7.35 -5.02
CA PRO A 187 13.33 7.87 -4.46
C PRO A 187 12.33 8.48 -5.49
N GLY A 188 12.40 8.08 -6.76
CA GLY A 188 11.69 8.69 -7.89
C GLY A 188 10.16 8.77 -7.78
N ALA A 189 9.50 7.95 -6.96
CA ALA A 189 8.05 8.09 -6.74
C ALA A 189 7.67 9.43 -6.11
N LEU A 190 8.58 10.08 -5.37
CA LEU A 190 8.34 11.39 -4.77
C LEU A 190 8.07 12.49 -5.80
N GLU A 191 8.62 12.37 -7.01
CA GLU A 191 8.38 13.31 -8.12
C GLU A 191 6.94 13.26 -8.65
N HIS A 192 6.19 12.23 -8.24
CA HIS A 192 4.83 11.94 -8.68
C HIS A 192 3.79 12.05 -7.57
N MET A 193 4.20 12.45 -6.36
CA MET A 193 3.31 12.56 -5.20
C MET A 193 3.03 14.03 -4.89
N THR A 194 1.75 14.41 -4.96
CA THR A 194 1.22 15.76 -4.74
C THR A 194 -0.07 15.71 -3.90
N GLU A 195 -0.67 16.86 -3.62
CA GLU A 195 -1.99 16.90 -2.99
C GLU A 195 -3.10 16.23 -3.82
N ASN A 196 -2.90 16.05 -5.13
CA ASN A 196 -3.84 15.37 -6.03
C ASN A 196 -3.42 13.91 -6.28
N SER A 197 -2.62 13.31 -5.42
CA SER A 197 -2.23 11.91 -5.57
C SER A 197 -3.08 10.96 -4.73
N PHE A 198 -3.34 9.78 -5.26
CA PHE A 198 -3.73 8.61 -4.48
C PHE A 198 -2.46 7.82 -4.14
N VAL A 199 -2.15 7.66 -2.86
CA VAL A 199 -1.03 6.84 -2.41
C VAL A 199 -1.51 5.56 -1.75
N PHE A 200 -1.12 4.42 -2.31
CA PHE A 200 -1.35 3.11 -1.75
C PHE A 200 -0.03 2.56 -1.22
N ALA A 201 0.11 2.46 0.11
CA ALA A 201 1.35 2.01 0.72
C ALA A 201 1.09 1.02 1.87
N PRO A 202 0.69 -0.22 1.55
CA PRO A 202 0.45 -1.24 2.56
C PRO A 202 1.75 -1.53 3.31
N TYR A 203 1.73 -1.34 4.63
CA TYR A 203 2.83 -1.68 5.53
C TYR A 203 4.15 -0.94 5.21
N LEU A 204 4.06 0.30 4.73
CA LEU A 204 5.25 1.15 4.55
C LEU A 204 6.03 1.26 5.86
N VAL A 205 7.36 1.30 5.78
CA VAL A 205 8.21 1.45 6.97
C VAL A 205 8.11 2.86 7.55
N TRP A 206 8.00 2.94 8.87
CA TRP A 206 7.90 4.22 9.58
C TRP A 206 9.00 5.24 9.22
N PRO A 207 10.28 4.85 9.01
CA PRO A 207 11.33 5.77 8.57
C PRO A 207 11.06 6.49 7.24
N ALA A 208 10.25 5.92 6.35
CA ALA A 208 9.92 6.52 5.05
C ALA A 208 8.79 7.56 5.13
N PHE A 209 7.93 7.53 6.16
CA PHE A 209 6.74 8.38 6.24
C PHE A 209 7.03 9.88 6.19
N PRO A 210 7.99 10.42 6.97
CA PRO A 210 8.23 11.87 6.98
C PRO A 210 8.56 12.45 5.60
N ASP A 211 9.28 11.69 4.77
CA ASP A 211 9.76 12.17 3.47
C ASP A 211 8.82 11.78 2.32
N THR A 212 7.78 10.97 2.59
CA THR A 212 6.78 10.51 1.62
C THR A 212 5.40 11.07 2.00
N ILE A 213 4.56 10.25 2.66
CA ILE A 213 3.14 10.51 2.93
C ILE A 213 2.91 11.85 3.65
N ILE A 214 3.72 12.13 4.69
CA ILE A 214 3.54 13.31 5.52
C ILE A 214 3.88 14.59 4.74
N LYS A 215 4.93 14.53 3.91
CA LYS A 215 5.40 15.68 3.13
C LYS A 215 4.48 16.00 1.95
N THR A 216 3.86 15.00 1.33
CA THR A 216 3.14 15.17 0.07
C THR A 216 1.65 15.43 0.22
N HIS A 217 1.07 15.19 1.41
CA HIS A 217 -0.34 15.44 1.71
C HIS A 217 -1.32 14.95 0.62
N PRO A 218 -1.32 13.64 0.27
CA PRO A 218 -2.13 13.12 -0.83
C PRO A 218 -3.65 13.25 -0.62
N ALA A 219 -4.41 13.37 -1.71
CA ALA A 219 -5.89 13.38 -1.72
C ALA A 219 -6.51 12.11 -1.14
N LEU A 220 -5.79 10.99 -1.25
CA LEU A 220 -6.15 9.72 -0.63
C LEU A 220 -4.87 8.99 -0.23
N TYR A 221 -4.78 8.58 1.03
CA TYR A 221 -3.75 7.65 1.49
C TYR A 221 -4.40 6.39 2.06
N ILE A 222 -3.96 5.21 1.59
CA ILE A 222 -4.36 3.93 2.16
C ILE A 222 -3.10 3.14 2.54
N GLY A 223 -2.98 2.80 3.82
CA GLY A 223 -1.79 2.16 4.38
C GLY A 223 -1.81 2.11 5.90
N ASN A 224 -0.69 2.43 6.54
CA ASN A 224 -0.60 2.41 8.00
C ASN A 224 -1.44 3.53 8.63
N LYS A 225 -1.78 3.35 9.90
CA LYS A 225 -2.40 4.42 10.69
C LYS A 225 -1.41 5.56 10.95
N VAL A 226 -1.72 6.75 10.47
CA VAL A 226 -0.99 7.97 10.84
C VAL A 226 -1.72 8.69 11.99
N GLU A 227 -1.01 8.87 13.10
CA GLU A 227 -1.44 9.65 14.25
C GLU A 227 -0.24 10.29 14.96
N SER A 228 -0.51 11.29 15.80
CA SER A 228 0.54 11.85 16.65
C SER A 228 0.89 10.83 17.73
N GLY A 229 2.13 10.32 17.69
CA GLY A 229 2.59 9.21 18.54
C GLY A 229 2.55 7.84 17.83
N GLY A 230 2.64 6.76 18.60
CA GLY A 230 2.66 5.39 18.06
C GLY A 230 3.84 5.15 17.11
N GLY A 231 3.56 4.57 15.94
CA GLY A 231 4.57 4.23 14.93
C GLY A 231 5.43 5.41 14.45
N MET A 232 4.88 6.62 14.43
CA MET A 232 5.61 7.83 14.04
C MET A 232 6.67 8.27 15.06
N GLY A 233 6.69 7.69 16.27
CA GLY A 233 7.80 7.90 17.21
C GLY A 233 9.12 7.28 16.73
N ILE A 234 9.05 6.22 15.92
CA ILE A 234 10.22 5.49 15.40
C ILE A 234 11.10 6.39 14.51
N PRO A 235 10.61 7.04 13.44
CA PRO A 235 11.45 7.89 12.58
C PRO A 235 12.09 9.04 13.35
N ILE A 236 11.37 9.63 14.32
CA ILE A 236 11.89 10.72 15.15
C ILE A 236 13.05 10.20 16.02
N ALA A 237 12.84 9.06 16.70
CA ALA A 237 13.86 8.44 17.54
C ALA A 237 15.09 8.02 16.73
N GLU A 238 14.91 7.38 15.58
CA GLU A 238 16.01 6.95 14.70
C GLU A 238 16.85 8.14 14.22
N ARG A 239 16.21 9.21 13.74
CA ARG A 239 16.90 10.43 13.31
C ARG A 239 17.63 11.10 14.47
N PHE A 240 17.02 11.18 15.66
CA PHE A 240 17.67 11.73 16.85
C PHE A 240 18.88 10.92 17.31
N VAL A 241 18.75 9.58 17.39
CA VAL A 241 19.85 8.68 17.75
C VAL A 241 21.00 8.82 16.75
N ARG A 242 20.69 8.85 15.45
CA ARG A 242 21.69 9.08 14.40
C ARG A 242 22.36 10.45 14.55
N GLN A 243 21.59 11.52 14.78
CA GLN A 243 22.14 12.86 15.01
C GLN A 243 23.11 12.85 16.20
N PHE A 244 22.71 12.27 17.32
CA PHE A 244 23.51 12.21 18.55
C PHE A 244 24.87 11.56 18.31
N TYR A 245 24.88 10.37 17.69
CA TYR A 245 26.11 9.61 17.50
C TYR A 245 26.95 10.06 16.30
N VAL A 246 26.33 10.50 15.20
CA VAL A 246 27.06 10.87 13.97
C VAL A 246 27.57 12.31 14.03
N THR A 247 26.79 13.23 14.59
CA THR A 247 27.12 14.67 14.58
C THR A 247 27.55 15.22 15.94
N GLY A 248 27.34 14.46 17.02
CA GLY A 248 27.62 14.89 18.39
C GLY A 248 26.58 15.88 18.97
N LYS A 249 25.57 16.30 18.20
CA LYS A 249 24.51 17.20 18.67
C LYS A 249 23.57 16.47 19.62
N ARG A 250 23.50 16.92 20.87
CA ARG A 250 22.72 16.29 21.95
C ARG A 250 21.30 16.83 22.13
N GLU A 251 21.00 17.95 21.48
CA GLU A 251 19.70 18.62 21.55
C GLU A 251 18.87 18.30 20.31
N MET A 252 17.55 18.45 20.42
CA MET A 252 16.64 18.25 19.29
C MET A 252 16.89 19.34 18.23
N GLY A 253 17.20 18.92 17.00
CA GLY A 253 17.38 19.82 15.87
C GLY A 253 16.04 20.34 15.31
N PRO A 254 16.08 21.45 14.54
CA PRO A 254 14.89 22.00 13.90
C PRO A 254 14.25 21.03 12.87
N ASP A 255 15.04 20.14 12.28
CA ASP A 255 14.59 19.08 11.37
C ASP A 255 13.68 18.06 12.07
N LEU A 256 14.04 17.65 13.29
CA LEU A 256 13.20 16.76 14.09
C LEU A 256 11.91 17.43 14.54
N GLN A 257 11.99 18.70 14.92
CA GLN A 257 10.82 19.49 15.28
C GLN A 257 9.85 19.64 14.09
N GLU A 258 10.39 19.89 12.89
CA GLU A 258 9.59 19.96 11.67
C GLU A 258 8.83 18.65 11.40
N ILE A 259 9.46 17.48 11.58
CA ILE A 259 8.77 16.19 11.42
C ILE A 259 7.62 16.04 12.40
N ILE A 260 7.82 16.42 13.67
CA ILE A 260 6.79 16.39 14.70
C ILE A 260 5.61 17.28 14.29
N ASP A 261 5.90 18.51 13.89
CA ASP A 261 4.90 19.50 13.53
C ASP A 261 4.11 19.10 12.29
N GLN A 262 4.79 18.59 11.24
CA GLN A 262 4.13 18.11 10.02
C GLN A 262 3.30 16.85 10.27
N THR A 263 3.78 15.92 11.12
CA THR A 263 3.00 14.72 11.49
C THR A 263 1.73 15.11 12.23
N LYS A 264 1.82 16.05 13.17
CA LYS A 264 0.66 16.57 13.89
C LYS A 264 -0.31 17.26 12.93
N LYS A 265 0.20 18.13 12.06
CA LYS A 265 -0.60 18.82 11.04
C LYS A 265 -1.35 17.83 10.15
N PHE A 266 -0.66 16.79 9.65
CA PHE A 266 -1.28 15.72 8.87
C PHE A 266 -2.37 14.99 9.67
N ALA A 267 -2.07 14.55 10.89
CA ALA A 267 -3.04 13.83 11.72
C ALA A 267 -4.29 14.68 12.04
N ASP A 268 -4.12 16.00 12.17
CA ASP A 268 -5.19 16.96 12.44
C ASP A 268 -5.98 17.32 11.18
N SER A 269 -5.35 17.30 10.00
CA SER A 269 -5.97 17.67 8.72
C SER A 269 -6.61 16.50 7.97
N TYR A 270 -6.48 15.26 8.45
CA TYR A 270 -7.05 14.07 7.80
C TYR A 270 -8.12 13.39 8.66
N ASP A 271 -9.23 13.03 8.02
CA ASP A 271 -10.13 11.99 8.52
C ASP A 271 -9.48 10.63 8.31
N LYS A 272 -9.66 9.71 9.27
CA LYS A 272 -9.16 8.34 9.16
C LYS A 272 -10.15 7.31 9.67
N TYR A 273 -10.20 6.18 8.99
CA TYR A 273 -11.03 5.04 9.37
C TYR A 273 -10.38 3.73 8.92
N LEU A 274 -10.77 2.64 9.56
CA LEU A 274 -10.23 1.32 9.24
C LEU A 274 -10.63 0.93 7.82
N PHE A 275 -9.69 0.41 7.05
CA PHE A 275 -9.98 -0.20 5.75
C PHE A 275 -10.81 -1.46 5.97
N ASP A 276 -11.86 -1.66 5.18
CA ASP A 276 -12.71 -2.84 5.30
C ASP A 276 -11.93 -4.09 4.89
N THR A 277 -11.59 -4.93 5.85
CA THR A 277 -10.84 -6.17 5.62
C THR A 277 -11.75 -7.38 5.40
N THR A 278 -13.06 -7.20 5.19
CA THR A 278 -13.96 -8.32 4.87
C THR A 278 -13.50 -9.05 3.61
N TYR A 279 -12.80 -8.40 2.68
CA TYR A 279 -12.12 -9.08 1.57
C TYR A 279 -11.21 -10.23 2.01
N ASP A 280 -10.43 -10.05 3.09
CA ASP A 280 -9.52 -11.07 3.60
C ASP A 280 -10.23 -12.32 4.15
N SER A 281 -11.53 -12.22 4.50
CA SER A 281 -12.29 -13.37 4.98
C SER A 281 -12.47 -14.47 3.91
N LEU A 282 -12.27 -14.15 2.62
CA LEU A 282 -12.24 -15.13 1.52
C LEU A 282 -10.94 -15.92 1.47
N HIS A 283 -9.88 -15.34 2.00
CA HIS A 283 -8.51 -15.84 1.87
C HIS A 283 -7.92 -16.22 3.24
N THR A 284 -8.81 -16.65 4.16
CA THR A 284 -8.51 -17.04 5.56
C THR A 284 -7.42 -18.08 5.72
N LYS A 285 -7.14 -18.87 4.68
CA LYS A 285 -6.12 -19.91 4.72
C LYS A 285 -4.69 -19.35 4.84
N TYR A 286 -4.45 -18.07 4.55
CA TYR A 286 -3.10 -17.54 4.38
C TYR A 286 -2.80 -16.27 5.20
N GLY A 287 -3.74 -15.79 6.02
CA GLY A 287 -3.62 -14.55 6.79
C GLY A 287 -4.35 -13.37 6.12
N SER A 288 -4.25 -12.18 6.71
CA SER A 288 -4.99 -10.99 6.26
C SER A 288 -4.10 -10.09 5.39
N HIS A 289 -4.48 -9.87 4.12
CA HIS A 289 -3.70 -9.07 3.15
C HIS A 289 -3.76 -7.58 3.47
N PHE A 290 -4.84 -7.12 4.11
CA PHE A 290 -5.12 -5.72 4.42
C PHE A 290 -5.27 -5.47 5.93
N GLN A 291 -4.75 -6.36 6.78
CA GLN A 291 -4.83 -6.22 8.23
C GLN A 291 -4.28 -4.88 8.71
N ASN A 292 -4.98 -4.22 9.63
CA ASN A 292 -4.54 -2.95 10.21
C ASN A 292 -4.25 -1.86 9.18
N MET A 293 -4.85 -1.94 7.99
CA MET A 293 -4.82 -0.85 7.01
C MET A 293 -5.88 0.19 7.32
N TRP A 294 -5.54 1.44 7.03
CA TRP A 294 -6.34 2.62 7.29
C TRP A 294 -6.48 3.43 6.02
N VAL A 295 -7.64 4.04 5.87
CA VAL A 295 -7.91 5.04 4.85
C VAL A 295 -7.78 6.41 5.49
N HIS A 296 -7.11 7.33 4.80
CA HIS A 296 -6.94 8.72 5.19
C HIS A 296 -7.41 9.64 4.05
N HIS A 297 -8.32 10.55 4.37
CA HIS A 297 -8.82 11.60 3.48
C HIS A 297 -8.56 12.98 4.08
N PRO A 298 -8.16 13.99 3.29
CA PRO A 298 -8.17 15.37 3.77
C PRO A 298 -9.56 15.72 4.33
N LYS A 299 -9.60 16.38 5.48
CA LYS A 299 -10.85 16.92 6.02
C LYS A 299 -11.34 17.99 5.06
N ARG A 300 -12.60 17.87 4.63
CA ARG A 300 -13.25 18.96 3.89
C ARG A 300 -13.36 20.17 4.80
N GLU A 301 -12.92 21.33 4.33
CA GLU A 301 -13.25 22.59 4.95
C GLU A 301 -14.78 22.65 5.03
N ARG A 302 -15.31 22.75 6.26
CA ARG A 302 -16.72 23.09 6.41
C ARG A 302 -16.86 24.49 5.80
N PRO A 303 -17.82 24.74 4.90
CA PRO A 303 -18.11 26.11 4.54
C PRO A 303 -18.38 26.86 5.84
N ASP A 304 -17.63 27.94 6.07
CA ASP A 304 -17.85 28.83 7.20
C ASP A 304 -19.35 29.13 7.23
N SER A 305 -19.99 28.77 8.33
CA SER A 305 -21.38 29.13 8.58
C SER A 305 -21.43 30.61 8.95
N ASP A 306 -21.04 31.47 8.01
CA ASP A 306 -21.25 32.91 8.04
C ASP A 306 -22.59 33.20 7.36
N ASP A 307 -23.67 32.76 8.01
CA ASP A 307 -25.03 33.24 7.75
C ASP A 307 -25.92 32.88 8.95
N ASP A 308 -25.51 33.31 10.15
CA ASP A 308 -26.46 33.54 11.24
C ASP A 308 -27.09 34.93 11.02
N PRO A 309 -28.37 35.03 10.65
CA PRO A 309 -29.03 36.33 10.53
C PRO A 309 -29.14 36.98 11.93
N PRO A 310 -28.92 38.30 12.05
CA PRO A 310 -28.90 38.96 13.33
C PRO A 310 -30.29 38.96 14.01
N GLY A 311 -30.38 38.17 15.08
CA GLY A 311 -31.11 38.44 16.33
C GLY A 311 -32.47 39.17 16.24
N GLY A 312 -33.55 38.39 16.14
CA GLY A 312 -34.90 38.81 16.51
C GLY A 312 -35.21 38.53 17.98
N ALA A 313 -35.27 39.60 18.79
CA ALA A 313 -36.02 39.80 20.04
C ALA A 313 -36.37 38.61 20.97
N SER A 314 -35.66 38.56 22.10
CA SER A 314 -36.20 38.69 23.47
C SER A 314 -37.51 37.98 23.86
N VAL A 315 -37.41 36.88 24.63
CA VAL A 315 -38.37 36.57 25.71
C VAL A 315 -37.59 36.15 26.96
N ALA A 316 -37.93 36.81 28.08
CA ALA A 316 -37.29 36.77 29.39
C ALA A 316 -37.58 35.46 30.20
N PRO A 317 -36.90 35.24 31.35
CA PRO A 317 -36.75 33.93 31.98
C PRO A 317 -37.64 33.66 33.20
N GLY A 318 -37.77 32.38 33.56
CA GLY A 318 -38.01 31.91 34.94
C GLY A 318 -39.06 30.79 35.05
N PRO A 319 -39.17 30.09 36.21
CA PRO A 319 -38.29 30.07 37.39
C PRO A 319 -37.85 28.64 37.80
N SER A 320 -36.94 28.61 38.77
CA SER A 320 -36.27 27.46 39.37
C SER A 320 -37.01 26.80 40.55
N ASN A 321 -36.59 25.54 40.82
CA ASN A 321 -36.64 24.74 42.07
C ASN A 321 -37.88 23.86 42.36
N PRO A 322 -37.78 22.80 43.21
CA PRO A 322 -36.61 22.04 43.70
C PRO A 322 -36.78 20.48 43.65
N LYS A 323 -35.68 19.77 43.97
CA LYS A 323 -35.56 18.32 44.23
C LYS A 323 -36.50 17.80 45.34
N PRO A 324 -36.66 16.48 45.45
CA PRO A 324 -36.30 15.82 46.71
C PRO A 324 -35.26 14.70 46.54
N LYS A 325 -34.50 14.53 47.63
CA LYS A 325 -33.59 13.41 47.94
C LYS A 325 -34.39 12.11 48.09
N ASP A 326 -33.75 10.99 47.81
CA ASP A 326 -33.81 9.89 48.78
C ASP A 326 -32.50 9.12 48.83
N ASP A 327 -32.12 8.82 50.06
CA ASP A 327 -30.87 8.23 50.50
C ASP A 327 -31.01 6.70 50.50
N SER A 328 -29.95 5.97 50.16
CA SER A 328 -29.73 4.60 50.65
C SER A 328 -28.26 4.22 50.47
N ASP A 329 -27.49 4.53 51.52
CA ASP A 329 -26.25 3.86 51.90
C ASP A 329 -26.47 2.35 52.04
N HIS A 330 -25.53 1.53 51.53
CA HIS A 330 -24.98 0.34 52.20
C HIS A 330 -23.86 -0.28 51.34
N GLY A 331 -22.61 0.08 51.65
CA GLY A 331 -21.50 -0.89 51.58
C GLY A 331 -21.52 -1.82 52.79
N PRO A 332 -20.72 -2.92 52.85
CA PRO A 332 -19.27 -2.82 52.64
C PRO A 332 -18.55 -4.01 51.95
N LYS A 333 -17.34 -3.68 51.43
CA LYS A 333 -16.04 -4.39 51.40
C LYS A 333 -15.97 -5.91 51.10
N GLY A 334 -15.12 -6.24 50.13
CA GLY A 334 -14.42 -7.52 50.01
C GLY A 334 -13.30 -7.45 48.96
N ASP A 335 -12.06 -7.63 49.42
CA ASP A 335 -10.78 -7.59 48.67
C ASP A 335 -10.65 -8.66 47.58
N GLY A 336 -9.79 -8.40 46.58
CA GLY A 336 -9.25 -9.45 45.71
C GLY A 336 -8.74 -8.93 44.36
N GLY A 337 -7.54 -8.35 44.36
CA GLY A 337 -6.85 -7.95 43.13
C GLY A 337 -6.34 -9.13 42.31
N LEU A 338 -6.31 -8.96 40.99
CA LEU A 338 -5.36 -9.60 40.08
C LEU A 338 -5.04 -8.60 38.97
N GLY A 339 -3.83 -8.04 39.05
CA GLY A 339 -3.24 -7.23 37.99
C GLY A 339 -2.83 -8.10 36.81
N PHE A 340 -3.12 -7.61 35.60
CA PHE A 340 -2.55 -8.16 34.38
C PHE A 340 -1.12 -7.67 34.24
N ASP A 341 -0.19 -8.59 34.47
CA ASP A 341 1.25 -8.43 34.25
C ASP A 341 1.53 -8.48 32.74
N GLN A 342 2.04 -7.38 32.18
CA GLN A 342 2.49 -7.27 30.78
C GLN A 342 3.99 -7.58 30.61
N SER A 343 4.64 -8.21 31.60
CA SER A 343 6.00 -8.70 31.42
C SER A 343 5.99 -10.14 30.89
N ASN A 344 6.03 -10.29 29.55
CA ASN A 344 6.68 -11.40 28.82
C ASN A 344 6.27 -11.40 27.34
N LEU A 345 6.91 -10.54 26.54
CA LEU A 345 7.07 -10.79 25.11
C LEU A 345 8.58 -10.90 24.83
N PRO A 346 9.04 -11.99 24.17
CA PRO A 346 10.45 -12.24 23.99
C PRO A 346 11.08 -11.23 23.03
N HIS A 347 12.12 -10.55 23.51
CA HIS A 347 13.09 -9.85 22.68
C HIS A 347 13.62 -10.78 21.59
N ARG A 348 13.40 -10.42 20.32
CA ARG A 348 14.25 -10.87 19.21
C ARG A 348 14.61 -9.71 18.31
N ASN A 349 15.82 -9.21 18.56
CA ASN A 349 16.60 -8.33 17.69
C ASN A 349 16.79 -8.98 16.31
N LYS A 350 16.47 -8.24 15.25
CA LYS A 350 17.23 -8.22 13.97
C LYS A 350 17.02 -6.85 13.31
N THR A 351 17.77 -5.85 13.78
CA THR A 351 17.75 -4.48 13.28
C THR A 351 18.73 -4.23 12.12
N ASP A 352 19.34 -5.28 11.55
CA ASP A 352 20.50 -5.10 10.65
C ASP A 352 20.19 -5.18 9.14
N ALA A 353 18.92 -5.26 8.71
CA ALA A 353 18.59 -5.39 7.28
C ALA A 353 17.92 -4.17 6.63
N ILE A 354 17.42 -3.20 7.40
CA ILE A 354 16.53 -2.14 6.87
C ILE A 354 17.22 -0.78 6.70
N GLN A 355 18.35 -0.55 7.38
CA GLN A 355 19.06 0.74 7.29
C GLN A 355 19.75 1.02 5.93
N GLY A 356 19.81 0.04 5.02
CA GLY A 356 20.59 0.15 3.77
C GLY A 356 19.82 0.47 2.48
N ARG A 357 18.46 0.48 2.47
CA ARG A 357 17.68 0.58 1.20
C ARG A 357 16.77 1.79 1.04
N TRP A 358 16.70 2.66 2.05
CA TRP A 358 15.82 3.84 2.06
C TRP A 358 16.57 5.10 2.50
N GLN A 359 17.80 5.28 2.03
CA GLN A 359 18.48 6.58 2.14
C GLN A 359 18.49 7.25 0.75
N PRO A 360 18.32 8.59 0.71
CA PRO A 360 18.26 9.36 -0.53
C PRO A 360 19.48 9.20 -1.43
#